data_AF-A0A211ZJV6-F1
#
_entry.id   AF-A0A211ZJV6-F1
#
_cell.length_a   1.000
_cell.length_b   1.000
_cell.length_c   1.000
_cell.angle_alpha   90.00
_cell.angle_beta   90.00
_cell.angle_gamma   90.00
#
_symmetry.space_group_name_H-M   'P 1'
#
loop_
_entity.id
_entity.type
_entity.pdbx_description
1 polymer ?
#
loop_
_entity_poly.entity_id
_entity_poly.type
_entity_poly.pdbx_seq_one_letter_code
_entity_poly.pdbx_strand_id
1 'polypeptide(L)'
;MFMPSTVDDDVAHLARLVGLARSDPDNIRLLSPRDACAVALLLNRLDLLPEAQRHPLAALELLGPDGRDRVLDLYRRRAGLDASQDA
;
A
#
# COMPACT_ATOMS: atom_id res chain seq x y z
N MET A 1 26.13 12.36 -7.22
CA MET A 1 24.87 13.01 -6.79
C MET A 1 23.79 11.94 -6.92
N PHE A 2 23.39 11.30 -5.81
CA PHE A 2 22.30 10.31 -5.83
C PHE A 2 21.00 11.09 -5.95
N MET A 3 20.37 11.05 -7.13
CA MET A 3 18.99 11.50 -7.26
C MET A 3 18.14 10.44 -6.54
N PRO A 4 17.35 10.79 -5.51
CA PRO A 4 16.38 9.85 -4.99
C PRO A 4 15.46 9.45 -6.14
N SER A 5 15.42 8.16 -6.43
CA SER A 5 14.54 7.61 -7.44
C SER A 5 13.12 7.99 -7.04
N THR A 6 12.29 8.47 -7.97
CA THR A 6 10.85 8.77 -7.71
C THR A 6 10.13 7.61 -7.01
N VAL A 7 10.61 6.39 -7.23
CA VAL A 7 10.19 5.15 -6.56
C VAL A 7 10.42 5.19 -5.04
N ASP A 8 11.54 5.70 -4.55
CA ASP A 8 11.84 5.77 -3.11
C ASP A 8 10.91 6.75 -2.39
N ASP A 9 10.57 7.86 -3.03
CA ASP A 9 9.61 8.85 -2.48
C ASP A 9 8.19 8.29 -2.42
N ASP A 10 7.75 7.57 -3.46
CA ASP A 10 6.46 6.90 -3.51
C ASP A 10 6.35 5.78 -2.46
N VAL A 11 7.43 5.02 -2.27
CA VAL A 11 7.53 3.98 -1.23
C VAL A 11 7.48 4.61 0.16
N ALA A 12 8.24 5.67 0.41
CA ALA A 12 8.21 6.38 1.67
C ALA A 12 6.84 7.01 1.94
N HIS A 13 6.16 7.51 0.91
CA HIS A 13 4.79 8.02 1.00
C HIS A 13 3.82 6.92 1.42
N LEU A 14 3.78 5.78 0.72
CA LEU A 14 2.90 4.66 1.07
C LEU A 14 3.21 4.11 2.47
N ALA A 15 4.49 4.01 2.85
CA ALA A 15 4.87 3.58 4.20
C ALA A 15 4.34 4.52 5.30
N ARG A 16 4.38 5.85 5.06
CA ARG A 16 3.78 6.83 5.97
C ARG A 16 2.27 6.64 6.09
N LEU A 17 1.57 6.44 4.98
CA LEU A 17 0.12 6.22 4.98
C LEU A 17 -0.27 4.92 5.68
N VAL A 18 0.51 3.85 5.48
CA VAL A 18 0.35 2.58 6.20
C VAL A 18 0.55 2.78 7.71
N GLY A 19 1.54 3.57 8.12
CA GLY A 19 1.74 3.93 9.52
C GLY A 19 0.52 4.66 10.12
N LEU A 20 -0.01 5.64 9.39
CA LEU A 20 -1.19 6.41 9.79
C LEU A 20 -2.46 5.55 9.91
N ALA A 21 -2.67 4.62 8.97
CA ALA A 21 -3.80 3.69 8.99
C ALA A 21 -3.65 2.61 10.07
N ARG A 22 -2.42 2.28 10.47
CA ARG A 22 -2.16 1.38 11.60
C ARG A 22 -2.45 2.01 12.95
N SER A 23 -2.16 3.31 13.12
CA SER A 23 -2.46 4.01 14.36
C SER A 23 -3.96 4.19 14.57
N ASP A 24 -4.70 4.46 13.50
CA ASP A 24 -6.16 4.49 13.50
C ASP A 24 -6.69 4.03 12.12
N PRO A 25 -7.40 2.88 12.05
CA PRO A 25 -7.96 2.36 10.81
C PRO A 25 -8.93 3.30 10.09
N ASP A 26 -9.61 4.21 10.81
CA ASP A 26 -10.55 5.15 10.20
C ASP A 26 -9.85 6.22 9.34
N ASN A 27 -8.54 6.43 9.53
CA ASN A 27 -7.75 7.36 8.72
C ASN A 27 -7.71 6.96 7.23
N ILE A 28 -7.94 5.69 6.88
CA ILE A 28 -8.03 5.23 5.48
C ILE A 28 -9.10 6.02 4.70
N ARG A 29 -10.17 6.44 5.37
CA ARG A 29 -11.28 7.18 4.73
C ARG A 29 -10.91 8.61 4.32
N LEU A 30 -9.80 9.12 4.85
CA LEU A 30 -9.27 10.46 4.54
C LEU A 30 -8.32 10.45 3.32
N LEU A 31 -7.95 9.26 2.86
CA LEU A 31 -7.00 9.08 1.76
C LEU A 31 -7.69 9.22 0.41
N SER A 32 -6.90 9.52 -0.63
CA SER A 32 -7.40 9.42 -2.00
C SER A 32 -7.85 7.98 -2.27
N PRO A 33 -8.83 7.73 -3.16
CA PRO A 33 -9.29 6.37 -3.47
C PRO A 33 -8.15 5.41 -3.85
N ARG A 34 -7.17 5.92 -4.61
CA ARG A 34 -5.98 5.18 -5.03
C ARG A 34 -5.11 4.80 -3.82
N ASP A 35 -4.82 5.75 -2.95
CA ASP A 35 -3.97 5.51 -1.78
C ASP A 35 -4.67 4.62 -0.74
N ALA A 36 -5.99 4.81 -0.55
CA ALA A 36 -6.80 3.94 0.28
C ALA A 36 -6.72 2.48 -0.19
N CYS A 37 -6.86 2.23 -1.50
CA CYS A 37 -6.71 0.88 -2.06
C CYS A 37 -5.30 0.32 -1.83
N ALA A 38 -4.25 1.11 -2.08
CA ALA A 38 -2.87 0.67 -1.88
C ALA A 38 -2.61 0.29 -0.41
N VAL A 39 -3.01 1.13 0.53
CA VAL A 39 -2.82 0.90 1.97
C VAL A 39 -3.65 -0.29 2.45
N ALA A 40 -4.91 -0.40 2.03
CA ALA A 40 -5.78 -1.52 2.40
C ALA A 40 -5.25 -2.86 1.88
N LEU A 41 -4.71 -2.90 0.65
CA LEU A 41 -4.02 -4.08 0.11
C LEU A 41 -2.76 -4.43 0.92
N LEU A 42 -1.92 -3.44 1.24
CA LEU A 42 -0.69 -3.62 2.02
C LEU A 42 -0.93 -4.05 3.47
N LEU A 43 -2.09 -3.69 4.03
CA LEU A 43 -2.51 -4.08 5.37
C LEU A 43 -3.38 -5.33 5.40
N ASN A 44 -3.79 -5.85 4.24
CA ASN A 44 -4.79 -6.90 4.09
C ASN A 44 -6.10 -6.57 4.85
N ARG A 45 -6.53 -5.30 4.78
CA ARG A 45 -7.72 -4.76 5.46
C ARG A 45 -8.70 -4.16 4.46
N LEU A 46 -9.08 -4.96 3.46
CA LEU A 46 -10.03 -4.56 2.43
C LEU A 46 -11.43 -4.28 3.01
N ASP A 47 -11.74 -4.78 4.22
CA ASP A 47 -12.96 -4.47 4.97
C ASP A 47 -13.15 -2.97 5.23
N LEU A 48 -12.04 -2.21 5.26
CA LEU A 48 -12.03 -0.77 5.49
C LEU A 48 -12.42 0.04 4.24
N LEU A 49 -12.49 -0.60 3.07
CA LEU A 49 -12.88 0.02 1.81
C LEU A 49 -14.41 -0.01 1.59
N PRO A 50 -14.94 0.88 0.73
CA PRO A 50 -16.29 0.77 0.20
C PRO A 50 -16.54 -0.60 -0.41
N GLU A 51 -17.79 -1.09 -0.35
CA GLU A 51 -18.17 -2.45 -0.74
C GLU A 51 -17.65 -2.87 -2.12
N ALA A 52 -17.77 -1.98 -3.12
CA ALA A 52 -17.31 -2.22 -4.49
C ALA A 52 -15.79 -2.46 -4.62
N GLN A 53 -15.00 -2.00 -3.65
CA GLN A 53 -13.53 -2.08 -3.63
C GLN A 53 -13.00 -3.13 -2.65
N ARG A 54 -13.88 -3.81 -1.90
CA ARG A 54 -13.48 -4.89 -0.97
C ARG A 54 -12.90 -6.10 -1.67
N HIS A 55 -13.14 -6.25 -2.97
CA HIS A 55 -12.53 -7.31 -3.77
C HIS A 55 -11.10 -6.92 -4.15
N PRO A 56 -10.08 -7.77 -3.90
CA PRO A 56 -8.68 -7.45 -4.18
C PRO A 56 -8.43 -7.02 -5.63
N LEU A 57 -9.10 -7.65 -6.60
CA LEU A 57 -8.96 -7.28 -8.02
C LEU A 57 -9.53 -5.89 -8.31
N ALA A 58 -10.66 -5.51 -7.69
CA ALA A 58 -11.26 -4.19 -7.89
C ALA A 58 -10.36 -3.08 -7.28
N ALA A 59 -9.76 -3.34 -6.12
CA ALA A 59 -8.77 -2.45 -5.52
C ALA A 59 -7.52 -2.30 -6.42
N LEU A 60 -7.05 -3.40 -7.02
CA LEU A 60 -5.91 -3.37 -7.95
C LEU A 60 -6.21 -2.60 -9.25
N GLU A 61 -7.41 -2.72 -9.81
CA GLU A 61 -7.83 -1.96 -11.00
C GLU A 61 -7.75 -0.46 -10.76
N LEU A 62 -8.15 0.00 -9.56
CA LEU A 62 -8.13 1.41 -9.19
C LEU A 62 -6.72 2.00 -9.08
N LEU A 63 -5.70 1.16 -8.87
CA LEU A 63 -4.30 1.59 -8.80
C LEU A 63 -3.69 1.90 -10.17
N GLY A 64 -4.26 1.34 -11.23
CA GLY A 64 -3.64 1.26 -12.55
C GLY A 64 -2.40 0.34 -12.57
N PRO A 65 -1.83 0.07 -13.76
CA PRO A 65 -0.69 -0.84 -13.92
C PRO A 65 0.52 -0.41 -13.09
N ASP A 66 0.90 0.88 -13.15
CA ASP A 66 2.05 1.40 -12.40
C ASP A 66 1.85 1.33 -10.87
N GLY A 67 0.64 1.58 -10.39
CA GLY A 67 0.33 1.51 -8.96
C GLY A 67 0.34 0.07 -8.45
N ARG A 68 -0.18 -0.86 -9.25
CA ARG A 68 -0.15 -2.29 -8.97
C ARG A 68 1.28 -2.80 -8.81
N ASP A 69 2.17 -2.48 -9.76
CA ASP A 69 3.56 -2.96 -9.71
C ASP A 69 4.29 -2.45 -8.47
N ARG A 70 4.03 -1.20 -8.06
CA ARG A 70 4.60 -0.63 -6.83
C ARG A 70 4.09 -1.31 -5.57
N VAL A 71 2.79 -1.58 -5.46
CA VAL A 71 2.21 -2.31 -4.31
C VAL A 71 2.76 -3.73 -4.24
N LEU A 72 2.93 -4.40 -5.38
CA LEU A 72 3.53 -5.73 -5.44
C LEU A 72 5.02 -5.71 -5.06
N ASP A 73 5.79 -4.71 -5.50
CA ASP A 73 7.19 -4.56 -5.10
C ASP A 73 7.31 -4.37 -3.58
N LEU A 74 6.48 -3.49 -3.00
CA LEU A 74 6.39 -3.28 -1.56
C LEU A 74 6.03 -4.57 -0.80
N TYR A 75 5.05 -5.32 -1.29
CA TYR A 75 4.65 -6.59 -0.69
C TYR A 75 5.81 -7.60 -0.68
N ARG A 76 6.53 -7.74 -1.81
CA ARG A 76 7.70 -8.62 -1.92
C ARG A 76 8.84 -8.20 -1.00
N ARG A 77 9.13 -6.90 -0.92
CA ARG A 77 10.17 -6.38 -0.01
C ARG A 77 9.82 -6.65 1.45
N ARG A 78 8.56 -6.47 1.84
CA ARG A 78 8.09 -6.80 3.21
C ARG A 78 8.19 -8.30 3.50
N ALA A 79 7.70 -9.15 2.60
CA ALA A 79 7.80 -10.60 2.75
C ALA A 79 9.26 -11.10 2.82
N GLY A 80 10.17 -10.47 2.06
CA GLY A 80 11.60 -10.77 2.11
C GLY A 80 12.31 -10.25 3.37
N LEU A 81 11.84 -9.12 3.93
CA LEU A 81 12.31 -8.60 5.23
C LEU A 81 11.88 -9.52 6.38
N ASP A 82 10.64 -9.98 6.39
CA ASP A 82 10.14 -10.95 7.39
C ASP A 82 10.94 -12.27 7.31
N ALA A 83 11.29 -12.74 6.11
CA ALA A 83 12.14 -13.93 5.93
C ALA A 83 13.60 -13.75 6.37
N SER A 84 14.10 -12.51 6.49
CA SER A 84 15.48 -12.22 6.91
C SER A 84 15.60 -11.95 8.42
N GLN A 85 14.48 -11.74 9.14
CA GLN A 85 14.48 -11.54 10.59
C GLN A 85 14.40 -12.85 11.40
N ASP A 86 14.12 -13.98 10.74
CA ASP A 86 14.04 -15.32 11.33
C ASP A 86 15.34 -16.16 11.17
N ALA A 87 16.45 -15.55 10.72
CA ALA A 87 17.74 -16.23 10.48
C ALA A 87 18.81 -15.93 11.54
#